data_AF-A0ABD2PBQ4-F1
#
_entry.id   AF-A0ABD2PBQ4-F1
#
_cell.length_a   1.000
_cell.length_b   1.000
_cell.length_c   1.000
_cell.angle_alpha   90.00
_cell.angle_beta   90.00
_cell.angle_gamma   90.00
#
_symmetry.space_group_name_H-M   'P 1'
#
loop_
_entity.id
_entity.type
_entity.pdbx_description
1 polymer ?
#
loop_
_entity_poly.entity_id
_entity_poly.type
_entity_poly.pdbx_seq_one_letter_code
_entity_poly.pdbx_strand_id
1 'polypeptide(L)'
;MRVYKLNVPNIAAKYKESVDRRLRNLEYVWKRGAIEEMWIAFKEDLHNSAKQVCGIMRSDNTRKQRAWWNKELKQQVKMNKTAWRKYLSLRTLEAHEEYKIQRKKVKELVIKSKQMSWEDFGNRMETRNYFSEFSKRSKVIKKILL
;
A
#
# COMPACT_ATOMS: atom_id res chain seq x y z
N MET A 1 -0.67 -3.06 11.60
CA MET A 1 -0.22 -2.46 12.89
C MET A 1 -0.27 -0.95 12.78
N ARG A 2 -0.75 -0.25 13.81
CA ARG A 2 -0.84 1.23 13.82
C ARG A 2 0.50 1.87 14.22
N VAL A 3 1.49 1.81 13.33
CA VAL A 3 2.89 2.22 13.62
C VAL A 3 3.00 3.66 14.13
N TYR A 4 2.14 4.56 13.67
CA TYR A 4 2.11 5.97 14.09
C TYR A 4 1.89 6.15 15.61
N LYS A 5 1.31 5.16 16.31
CA LYS A 5 1.11 5.22 17.76
C LYS A 5 2.42 5.17 18.56
N LEU A 6 3.50 4.64 17.97
CA LEU A 6 4.83 4.63 18.60
C LEU A 6 5.47 6.02 18.69
N ASN A 7 4.91 7.04 18.02
CA ASN A 7 5.36 8.42 18.21
C ASN A 7 4.89 9.01 19.55
N VAL A 8 3.94 8.36 20.25
CA VAL A 8 3.48 8.78 21.57
C VAL A 8 4.41 8.19 22.64
N PRO A 9 5.09 9.00 23.47
CA PRO A 9 6.12 8.53 24.39
C PRO A 9 5.67 7.40 25.34
N ASN A 10 4.45 7.50 25.88
CA ASN A 10 3.88 6.50 26.77
C ASN A 10 3.64 5.15 26.06
N ILE A 11 3.18 5.18 24.81
CA ILE A 11 2.95 3.96 24.01
C ILE A 11 4.29 3.34 23.61
N ALA A 12 5.30 4.16 23.29
CA ALA A 12 6.66 3.68 23.01
C ALA A 12 7.29 2.99 24.23
N ALA A 13 7.12 3.56 25.43
CA ALA A 13 7.60 2.97 26.68
C ALA A 13 6.95 1.60 26.96
N LYS A 14 5.62 1.51 26.85
CA LYS A 14 4.89 0.24 27.00
C LYS A 14 5.30 -0.81 25.97
N TYR A 15 5.61 -0.37 24.75
CA TYR A 15 6.11 -1.26 23.71
C TYR A 15 7.50 -1.80 24.05
N LYS A 16 8.42 -0.94 24.50
CA LYS A 16 9.76 -1.33 24.95
C LYS A 16 9.68 -2.36 26.08
N GLU A 17 8.90 -2.09 27.11
CA GLU A 17 8.68 -2.99 28.23
C GLU A 17 8.10 -4.35 27.80
N SER A 18 7.12 -4.35 26.89
CA SER A 18 6.54 -5.59 26.34
C SER A 18 7.57 -6.41 25.57
N VAL A 19 8.43 -5.74 24.78
CA VAL A 19 9.49 -6.40 24.01
C VAL A 19 10.53 -6.98 24.96
N ASP A 20 11.01 -6.19 25.93
CA ASP A 20 12.01 -6.63 26.91
C ASP A 20 11.53 -7.84 27.72
N ARG A 21 10.25 -7.85 28.10
CA ARG A 21 9.64 -9.00 28.79
C ARG A 21 9.65 -10.27 27.93
N ARG A 22 9.37 -10.16 26.63
CA ARG A 22 9.34 -11.32 25.73
C ARG A 22 10.75 -11.79 25.37
N LEU A 23 11.68 -10.87 25.18
CA LEU A 23 13.09 -11.19 24.94
C LEU A 23 13.70 -11.97 26.11
N ARG A 24 13.38 -11.63 27.35
CA ARG A 24 13.78 -12.42 28.53
C ARG A 24 13.26 -13.86 28.48
N ASN A 25 12.08 -14.09 27.93
CA ASN A 25 11.51 -15.43 27.80
C ASN A 25 12.13 -16.25 26.66
N LEU A 26 12.88 -15.62 25.73
CA LEU A 26 13.58 -16.28 24.64
C LEU A 26 14.99 -16.75 25.00
N GLU A 27 15.41 -16.60 26.25
CA GLU A 27 16.77 -16.96 26.70
C GLU A 27 17.12 -18.43 26.41
N TYR A 28 16.14 -19.33 26.45
CA TYR A 28 16.30 -20.74 26.06
C TYR A 28 16.57 -20.92 24.55
N VAL A 29 15.85 -20.17 23.70
CA VAL A 29 15.98 -20.21 22.23
C VAL A 29 17.33 -19.62 21.82
N TRP A 30 17.80 -18.57 22.50
CA TRP A 30 19.12 -17.98 22.25
C TRP A 30 20.30 -18.87 22.62
N LYS A 31 20.14 -19.75 23.61
CA LYS A 31 21.20 -20.64 24.06
C LYS A 31 21.33 -21.93 23.24
N ARG A 32 20.30 -22.33 22.49
CA ARG A 32 20.26 -23.65 21.80
C ARG A 32 19.79 -23.64 20.35
N GLY A 33 19.12 -22.58 19.90
CA GLY A 33 18.56 -22.51 18.54
C GLY A 33 19.61 -22.14 17.50
N ALA A 34 19.35 -22.51 16.24
CA ALA A 34 20.12 -21.99 15.12
C ALA A 34 19.88 -20.47 14.95
N ILE A 35 20.84 -19.75 14.34
CA ILE A 35 20.73 -18.30 14.13
C ILE A 35 19.42 -17.92 13.42
N GLU A 36 19.00 -18.73 12.43
CA GLU A 36 17.74 -18.53 11.70
C GLU A 36 16.52 -18.60 12.62
N GLU A 37 16.48 -19.59 13.53
CA GLU A 37 15.38 -19.83 14.47
C GLU A 37 15.29 -18.73 15.52
N MET A 38 16.45 -18.28 16.04
CA MET A 38 16.52 -17.12 16.92
C MET A 38 15.94 -15.88 16.24
N TRP A 39 16.22 -15.72 14.94
CA TRP A 39 15.79 -14.55 14.19
C TRP A 39 14.31 -14.56 13.84
N ILE A 40 13.75 -15.74 13.58
CA ILE A 40 12.31 -15.92 13.43
C ILE A 40 11.62 -15.60 14.76
N ALA A 41 12.04 -16.21 15.87
CA ALA A 41 11.45 -15.99 17.19
C ALA A 41 11.50 -14.50 17.61
N PHE A 42 12.64 -13.84 17.39
CA PHE A 42 12.77 -12.41 17.64
C PHE A 42 11.80 -11.55 16.83
N LYS A 43 11.70 -11.80 15.51
CA LYS A 43 10.77 -11.06 14.63
C LYS A 43 9.31 -11.26 15.04
N GLU A 44 8.95 -12.48 15.43
CA GLU A 44 7.60 -12.80 15.88
C GLU A 44 7.25 -12.08 17.18
N ASP A 45 8.13 -12.08 18.17
CA ASP A 45 7.88 -11.40 19.44
C ASP A 45 7.85 -9.89 19.35
N LEU A 46 8.68 -9.32 18.46
CA LEU A 46 8.62 -7.92 18.10
C LEU A 46 7.25 -7.58 17.49
N HIS A 47 6.80 -8.39 16.52
CA HIS A 47 5.51 -8.20 15.87
C HIS A 47 4.33 -8.40 16.82
N ASN A 48 4.39 -9.38 17.72
CA ASN A 48 3.36 -9.68 18.71
C ASN A 48 3.24 -8.58 19.76
N SER A 49 4.37 -8.08 20.28
CA SER A 49 4.39 -6.90 21.17
C SER A 49 3.76 -5.69 20.48
N ALA A 50 4.10 -5.48 19.22
CA ALA A 50 3.64 -4.31 18.50
C ALA A 50 2.14 -4.43 18.15
N LYS A 51 1.63 -5.64 17.85
CA LYS A 51 0.19 -5.90 17.74
C LYS A 51 -0.54 -5.65 19.05
N GLN A 52 0.02 -6.09 20.18
CA GLN A 52 -0.57 -5.94 21.50
C GLN A 52 -0.65 -4.46 21.91
N VAL A 53 0.43 -3.70 21.75
CA VAL A 53 0.52 -2.31 22.22
C VAL A 53 -0.07 -1.31 21.22
N CYS A 54 0.22 -1.44 19.93
CA CYS A 54 -0.27 -0.50 18.91
C CYS A 54 -1.64 -0.89 18.35
N GLY A 55 -2.08 -2.13 18.58
CA GLY A 55 -3.28 -2.68 17.98
C GLY A 55 -3.11 -3.05 16.51
N ILE A 56 -4.07 -3.82 16.02
CA ILE A 56 -4.15 -4.23 14.62
C ILE A 56 -4.94 -3.16 13.84
N MET A 57 -4.47 -2.87 12.64
CA MET A 57 -5.22 -2.07 11.67
C MET A 57 -5.38 -2.94 10.45
N ARG A 58 -6.63 -3.21 10.07
CA ARG A 58 -6.93 -3.72 8.73
C ARG A 58 -6.71 -2.54 7.80
N SER A 59 -5.61 -2.57 7.07
CA SER A 59 -5.44 -1.64 5.95
C SER A 59 -6.42 -2.12 4.90
N ASP A 60 -7.61 -1.50 4.88
CA ASP A 60 -8.58 -1.79 3.85
C ASP A 60 -7.99 -1.30 2.53
N ASN A 61 -7.41 -2.25 1.78
CA ASN A 61 -6.76 -2.02 0.50
C ASN A 61 -7.76 -1.58 -0.59
N THR A 62 -9.03 -1.45 -0.21
CA THR A 62 -10.19 -0.99 -0.97
C THR A 62 -10.07 0.46 -1.44
N ARG A 63 -9.21 1.28 -0.81
CA ARG A 63 -8.88 2.65 -1.25
C ARG A 63 -7.64 2.76 -2.14
N LYS A 64 -7.20 1.69 -2.80
CA LYS A 64 -6.46 1.84 -4.07
C LYS A 64 -7.44 2.28 -5.16
N GLN A 65 -8.04 3.46 -5.01
CA GLN A 65 -8.52 4.17 -6.20
C GLN A 65 -7.27 4.37 -7.04
N ARG A 66 -7.16 3.59 -8.11
CA ARG A 66 -6.06 3.70 -9.07
C ARG A 66 -5.97 5.16 -9.45
N ALA A 67 -4.86 5.84 -9.14
CA ALA A 67 -4.75 7.28 -9.33
C ALA A 67 -5.01 7.69 -10.81
N TRP A 68 -4.75 6.77 -11.75
CA TRP A 68 -5.10 6.90 -13.17
C TRP A 68 -6.61 6.80 -13.50
N TRP A 69 -7.48 6.37 -12.58
CA TRP A 69 -8.93 6.21 -12.78
C TRP A 69 -9.69 7.51 -12.51
N ASN A 70 -9.40 8.52 -13.33
CA ASN A 70 -9.93 9.88 -13.20
C ASN A 70 -11.38 10.03 -13.72
N LYS A 71 -12.00 11.20 -13.45
CA LYS A 71 -13.40 11.49 -13.86
C LYS A 71 -13.57 11.48 -15.38
N GLU A 72 -12.59 11.99 -16.11
CA GLU A 72 -12.59 12.04 -17.57
C GLU A 72 -12.63 10.65 -18.19
N LEU A 73 -11.76 9.75 -17.73
CA LEU A 73 -11.69 8.37 -18.20
C LEU A 73 -12.99 7.62 -17.93
N LYS A 74 -13.60 7.82 -16.75
CA LYS A 74 -14.93 7.26 -16.44
C LYS A 74 -15.99 7.74 -17.44
N GLN A 75 -15.97 9.02 -17.80
CA GLN A 75 -16.90 9.58 -18.79
C GLN A 75 -16.67 8.97 -20.17
N GLN A 76 -15.43 8.88 -20.63
CA GLN A 76 -15.10 8.28 -21.93
C GLN A 76 -15.46 6.78 -21.99
N VAL A 77 -15.26 6.03 -20.90
CA VAL A 77 -15.71 4.63 -20.78
C VAL A 77 -17.23 4.54 -20.83
N LYS A 78 -17.96 5.46 -20.19
CA LYS A 78 -19.43 5.51 -20.26
C LYS A 78 -19.90 5.75 -21.69
N MET A 79 -19.28 6.71 -22.40
CA MET A 79 -19.57 6.98 -23.82
C MET A 79 -19.27 5.79 -24.73
N ASN A 80 -18.18 5.05 -24.47
CA ASN A 80 -17.88 3.83 -25.21
C ASN A 80 -18.93 2.74 -25.00
N LYS A 81 -19.44 2.59 -23.77
CA LYS A 81 -20.55 1.67 -23.47
C LYS A 81 -21.85 2.07 -24.16
N THR A 82 -22.16 3.36 -24.25
CA THR A 82 -23.35 3.84 -24.95
C THR A 82 -23.22 3.62 -26.46
N ALA A 83 -22.06 3.88 -27.06
CA ALA A 83 -21.79 3.62 -28.48
C ALA A 83 -21.90 2.11 -28.79
N TRP A 84 -21.36 1.25 -27.93
CA TRP A 84 -21.51 -0.20 -28.07
C TRP A 84 -22.97 -0.64 -28.03
N ARG A 85 -23.77 -0.10 -27.09
CA ARG A 85 -25.21 -0.39 -27.01
C ARG A 85 -25.96 0.10 -28.25
N LYS A 86 -25.65 1.29 -28.76
CA LYS A 86 -26.22 1.85 -30.00
C LYS A 86 -25.93 0.94 -31.20
N TYR A 87 -24.69 0.45 -31.33
CA TYR A 87 -24.35 -0.52 -32.36
C TYR A 87 -25.10 -1.84 -32.20
N LEU A 88 -25.22 -2.37 -30.97
CA LEU A 88 -25.96 -3.62 -30.74
C LEU A 88 -27.45 -3.51 -31.09
N SER A 89 -28.07 -2.34 -30.87
CA SER A 89 -29.48 -2.11 -31.19
C SER A 89 -29.72 -1.86 -32.68
N LEU A 90 -28.89 -1.02 -33.32
CA LEU A 90 -29.12 -0.61 -34.71
C LEU A 90 -28.49 -1.57 -35.74
N ARG A 91 -27.40 -2.25 -35.36
CA ARG A 91 -26.60 -3.12 -36.25
C ARG A 91 -26.10 -2.47 -37.54
N THR A 92 -26.05 -1.14 -37.57
CA THR A 92 -25.57 -0.33 -38.70
C THR A 92 -24.05 -0.18 -38.70
N LEU A 93 -23.46 -0.04 -39.90
CA LEU A 93 -22.03 0.23 -40.09
C LEU A 93 -21.57 1.55 -39.44
N GLU A 94 -22.40 2.60 -39.50
CA GLU A 94 -22.08 3.90 -38.92
C GLU A 94 -21.92 3.83 -37.39
N ALA A 95 -22.90 3.23 -36.69
CA ALA A 95 -22.80 3.00 -35.25
C ALA A 95 -21.61 2.09 -34.86
N HIS A 96 -21.20 1.18 -35.74
CA HIS A 96 -20.00 0.36 -35.53
C HIS A 96 -18.72 1.22 -35.60
N GLU A 97 -18.61 2.11 -36.59
CA GLU A 97 -17.45 2.98 -36.75
C GLU A 97 -17.35 4.01 -35.62
N GLU A 98 -18.48 4.59 -35.18
CA GLU A 98 -18.55 5.44 -33.99
C GLU A 98 -18.00 4.72 -32.74
N TYR A 99 -18.44 3.47 -32.51
CA TYR A 99 -17.95 2.66 -31.41
C TYR A 99 -16.44 2.38 -31.51
N LYS A 100 -15.95 2.06 -32.71
CA LYS A 100 -14.53 1.78 -32.96
C LYS A 100 -13.65 3.00 -32.67
N ILE A 101 -14.06 4.19 -33.12
CA ILE A 101 -13.37 5.46 -32.84
C ILE A 101 -13.36 5.71 -31.32
N GLN A 102 -14.50 5.58 -30.66
CA GLN A 102 -14.61 5.82 -29.22
C GLN A 102 -13.81 4.80 -28.40
N ARG A 103 -13.75 3.54 -28.84
CA ARG A 103 -12.95 2.49 -28.22
C ARG A 103 -11.45 2.79 -28.33
N LYS A 104 -10.99 3.25 -29.49
CA LYS A 104 -9.60 3.68 -29.70
C LYS A 104 -9.23 4.83 -28.76
N LYS A 105 -10.07 5.86 -28.70
CA LYS A 105 -9.91 7.02 -27.81
C LYS A 105 -9.81 6.62 -26.33
N VAL A 106 -10.69 5.73 -25.87
CA VAL A 106 -10.62 5.19 -24.50
C VAL A 106 -9.30 4.45 -24.26
N LYS A 107 -8.87 3.60 -25.20
CA LYS A 107 -7.62 2.83 -25.07
C LYS A 107 -6.41 3.76 -24.90
N GLU A 108 -6.30 4.79 -25.75
CA GLU A 108 -5.24 5.79 -25.67
C GLU A 108 -5.27 6.56 -24.34
N LEU A 109 -6.46 6.97 -23.89
CA LEU A 109 -6.61 7.69 -22.62
C LEU A 109 -6.24 6.82 -21.41
N VAL A 110 -6.55 5.52 -21.43
CA VAL A 110 -6.12 4.58 -20.38
C VAL A 110 -4.60 4.50 -20.31
N ILE A 111 -3.93 4.35 -21.46
CA ILE A 111 -2.47 4.26 -21.53
C ILE A 111 -1.84 5.53 -20.97
N LYS A 112 -2.28 6.70 -21.44
CA LYS A 112 -1.79 8.00 -20.98
C LYS A 112 -2.02 8.20 -19.48
N SER A 113 -3.21 7.89 -18.99
CA SER A 113 -3.53 8.06 -17.56
C SER A 113 -2.69 7.14 -16.67
N LYS A 114 -2.44 5.90 -17.10
CA LYS A 114 -1.56 4.97 -16.39
C LYS A 114 -0.12 5.47 -16.36
N GLN A 115 0.39 5.96 -17.50
CA GLN A 115 1.73 6.53 -17.60
C GLN A 115 1.90 7.71 -16.65
N MET A 116 1.00 8.69 -16.71
CA MET A 116 1.01 9.85 -15.82
C MET A 116 0.92 9.45 -14.34
N SER A 117 0.09 8.46 -14.01
CA SER A 117 -0.02 7.94 -12.65
C SER A 117 1.25 7.23 -12.18
N TRP A 118 2.04 6.66 -13.09
CA TRP A 118 3.31 6.01 -12.78
C TRP A 118 4.40 7.04 -12.57
N GLU A 119 4.47 8.06 -13.44
CA GLU A 119 5.38 9.21 -13.30
C GLU A 119 5.10 10.00 -12.03
N ASP A 120 3.84 10.32 -11.73
CA ASP A 120 3.46 11.00 -10.48
C ASP A 120 3.81 10.16 -9.25
N PHE A 121 3.68 8.83 -9.34
CA PHE A 121 4.15 7.94 -8.27
C PHE A 121 5.68 7.98 -8.11
N GLY A 122 6.43 7.94 -9.22
CA GLY A 122 7.90 8.07 -9.22
C GLY A 122 8.34 9.41 -8.63
N ASN A 123 7.77 10.51 -9.11
CA ASN A 123 8.02 11.85 -8.58
C ASN A 123 7.73 11.91 -7.09
N ARG A 124 6.57 11.42 -6.63
CA ARG A 124 6.27 11.35 -5.18
C ARG A 124 7.30 10.53 -4.41
N MET A 125 7.86 9.46 -4.97
CA MET A 125 8.92 8.68 -4.32
C MET A 125 10.26 9.43 -4.27
N GLU A 126 10.52 10.33 -5.21
CA GLU A 126 11.73 11.17 -5.23
C GLU A 126 11.58 12.40 -4.34
N THR A 127 10.42 13.09 -4.36
CA THR A 127 10.19 14.32 -3.58
C THR A 127 9.86 14.04 -2.13
N ARG A 128 9.02 13.04 -1.82
CA ARG A 128 9.01 12.49 -0.47
C ARG A 128 10.22 11.62 -0.40
N ASN A 129 11.22 12.11 0.31
CA ASN A 129 12.41 11.39 0.71
C ASN A 129 11.97 10.16 1.55
N TYR A 130 11.39 9.14 0.91
CA TYR A 130 10.83 7.93 1.53
C TYR A 130 11.95 7.10 2.13
N PHE A 131 13.16 7.21 1.58
CA PHE A 131 14.40 6.76 2.23
C PHE A 131 14.59 7.47 3.58
N SER A 132 14.36 8.78 3.68
CA SER A 132 14.39 9.49 4.96
C SER A 132 13.26 9.06 5.91
N GLU A 133 12.05 8.73 5.43
CA GLU A 133 10.94 8.27 6.28
C GLU A 133 11.08 6.81 6.72
N PHE A 134 11.55 5.91 5.85
CA PHE A 134 11.96 4.56 6.22
C PHE A 134 13.16 4.61 7.17
N SER A 135 14.13 5.50 6.92
CA SER A 135 15.25 5.77 7.83
C SER A 135 14.76 6.35 9.15
N LYS A 136 13.77 7.26 9.17
CA LYS A 136 13.16 7.80 10.40
C LYS A 136 12.36 6.72 11.14
N ARG A 137 11.57 5.89 10.46
CA ARG A 137 10.82 4.76 11.05
C ARG A 137 11.76 3.69 11.60
N SER A 138 12.83 3.38 10.86
CA SER A 138 13.94 2.52 11.27
C SER A 138 14.70 3.12 12.46
N LYS A 139 14.98 4.43 12.45
CA LYS A 139 15.63 5.17 13.54
C LYS A 139 14.76 5.25 14.79
N VAL A 140 13.44 5.40 14.66
CA VAL A 140 12.50 5.38 15.80
C VAL A 140 12.50 3.98 16.44
N ILE A 141 12.46 2.93 15.63
CA ILE A 141 12.56 1.54 16.14
C ILE A 141 13.95 1.29 16.75
N LYS A 142 15.04 1.72 16.11
CA LYS A 142 16.42 1.62 16.65
C LYS A 142 16.62 2.43 17.93
N LYS A 143 16.03 3.62 18.06
CA LYS A 143 16.11 4.50 19.25
C LYS A 143 15.27 4.00 20.43
N ILE A 144 14.28 3.15 20.17
CA ILE A 144 13.49 2.52 21.24
C ILE A 144 14.20 1.25 21.75
N LEU A 145 14.90 0.53 20.87
CA LEU A 145 15.56 -0.75 21.18
C LEU A 145 17.02 -0.63 21.66
N LEU A 146 17.72 0.47 21.37
CA LEU A 146 19.00 0.87 21.97
C LEU A 146 18.74 1.98 22.99
#